data_AF-A0A4Q4UR10-F1
#
_entry.id   AF-A0A4Q4UR10-F1
#
_cell.length_a   1.000
_cell.length_b   1.000
_cell.length_c   1.000
_cell.angle_alpha   90.00
_cell.angle_beta   90.00
_cell.angle_gamma   90.00
#
_symmetry.space_group_name_H-M   'P 1'
#
loop_
_entity.id
_entity.type
_entity.pdbx_description
1 polymer ?
#
loop_
_entity_poly.entity_id
_entity_poly.type
_entity_poly.pdbx_seq_one_letter_code
_entity_poly.pdbx_strand_id
1 'polypeptide(L)'
;MNRPVPQRPLSLLKELSAPRMFAVGAFRFVFANAGIMERANFYEKVQTLPPPKPEYPIIDISFKGFVHTAWLAQHYFRATPEEGKEPLLLFHSSFTAFAATVNYMRYIAFPFDHFGGLRTRTICLGGIKTNVMTPWGTHGVRGVEVTPMAEATGAIKMLIDGKPVEDS
;
A
#
# COMPACT_ATOMS: atom_id res chain seq x y z
N MET A 1 54.50 -0.84 28.76
CA MET A 1 54.03 -2.23 28.72
C MET A 1 52.85 -2.32 27.76
N ASN A 2 53.08 -2.80 26.53
CA ASN A 2 52.04 -3.05 25.54
C ASN A 2 51.40 -4.42 25.81
N ARG A 3 50.11 -4.46 26.14
CA ARG A 3 49.35 -5.72 26.12
C ARG A 3 48.93 -6.01 24.67
N PRO A 4 49.07 -7.25 24.17
CA PRO A 4 48.58 -7.59 22.85
C PRO A 4 47.05 -7.53 22.82
N VAL A 5 46.50 -6.90 21.78
CA VAL A 5 45.07 -6.90 21.50
C VAL A 5 44.67 -8.33 21.11
N PRO A 6 43.66 -8.96 21.76
CA PRO A 6 43.25 -10.31 21.42
C PRO A 6 42.68 -10.32 20.00
N GLN A 7 43.38 -10.99 19.07
CA GLN A 7 42.87 -11.21 17.73
C GLN A 7 41.73 -12.22 17.80
N ARG A 8 40.50 -11.77 17.58
CA ARG A 8 39.38 -12.69 17.38
C ARG A 8 39.66 -13.54 16.15
N PRO A 9 39.42 -14.86 16.20
CA PRO A 9 39.60 -15.72 15.03
C PRO A 9 38.76 -15.21 13.85
N LEU A 10 39.36 -15.10 12.66
CA LEU A 10 38.66 -14.69 11.42
C LEU A 10 37.45 -15.59 11.09
N SER A 11 37.38 -16.81 11.66
CA SER A 11 36.22 -17.69 11.54
C SER A 11 34.97 -17.11 12.21
N LEU A 12 35.11 -16.41 13.34
CA LEU A 12 33.98 -15.78 14.05
C LEU A 12 33.46 -14.52 13.33
N LEU A 13 34.33 -13.83 12.59
CA LEU A 13 33.95 -12.66 11.78
C LEU A 13 33.22 -13.07 10.49
N LYS A 14 33.47 -14.27 9.96
CA LYS A 14 32.67 -14.83 8.84
C LYS A 14 31.24 -15.17 9.28
N GLU A 15 31.04 -15.64 10.51
CA GLU A 15 29.68 -15.88 11.05
C GLU A 15 28.90 -14.59 11.34
N LEU A 16 29.59 -13.49 11.65
CA LEU A 16 28.97 -12.17 11.87
C LEU A 16 28.79 -11.36 10.58
N SER A 17 29.37 -11.81 9.47
CA SER A 17 29.29 -11.18 8.13
C SER A 17 28.14 -11.70 7.27
N ALA A 18 27.49 -12.79 7.67
CA ALA A 18 26.21 -13.14 7.09
C ALA A 18 25.18 -12.19 7.71
N PRO A 19 24.47 -11.35 6.94
CA PRO A 19 23.28 -10.71 7.50
C PRO A 19 22.45 -11.85 8.08
N ARG A 20 22.19 -11.81 9.39
CA ARG A 20 21.15 -12.64 9.98
C ARG A 20 19.85 -12.14 9.36
N MET A 21 19.56 -12.65 8.17
CA MET A 21 18.26 -12.60 7.56
C MET A 21 17.38 -13.30 8.58
N PHE A 22 16.69 -12.51 9.41
CA PHE A 22 15.48 -13.01 10.03
C PHE A 22 14.74 -13.69 8.89
N ALA A 23 14.41 -14.97 9.03
CA ALA A 23 13.57 -15.67 8.07
C ALA A 23 12.19 -15.01 8.15
N VAL A 24 12.06 -13.84 7.53
CA VAL A 24 10.77 -13.23 7.26
C VAL A 24 10.15 -14.17 6.24
N GLY A 25 9.07 -14.84 6.63
CA GLY A 25 8.37 -15.79 5.76
C GLY A 25 8.07 -15.17 4.40
N ALA A 26 7.86 -16.02 3.38
CA ALA A 26 7.57 -15.56 2.03
C ALA A 26 6.37 -14.60 2.01
N PHE A 27 6.55 -13.43 1.39
CA PHE A 27 5.47 -12.47 1.22
C PHE A 27 4.63 -12.86 0.01
N ARG A 28 3.33 -13.05 0.24
CA ARG A 28 2.39 -13.52 -0.80
C ARG A 28 1.31 -12.50 -1.15
N PHE A 29 1.07 -11.56 -0.24
CA PHE A 29 -0.02 -10.62 -0.34
C PHE A 29 0.39 -9.30 0.33
N VAL A 30 0.21 -8.20 -0.38
CA VAL A 30 0.36 -6.85 0.16
C VAL A 30 -0.92 -6.10 -0.10
N PHE A 31 -1.48 -5.51 0.96
CA PHE A 31 -2.65 -4.64 0.88
C PHE A 31 -2.25 -3.19 1.16
N ALA A 32 -2.12 -2.40 0.10
CA ALA A 32 -1.89 -0.96 0.17
C ALA A 32 -3.20 -0.25 0.56
N ASN A 33 -3.52 -0.26 1.86
CA ASN A 33 -4.77 0.27 2.41
C ASN A 33 -4.63 1.65 3.07
N ALA A 34 -3.42 2.01 3.49
CA ALA A 34 -3.20 3.20 4.30
C ALA A 34 -3.59 4.48 3.54
N GLY A 35 -4.39 5.34 4.19
CA GLY A 35 -4.83 6.60 3.61
C GLY A 35 -5.40 7.53 4.67
N ILE A 36 -5.51 8.80 4.31
CA ILE A 36 -6.14 9.84 5.13
C ILE A 36 -7.17 10.62 4.31
N MET A 37 -8.12 11.25 5.00
CA MET A 37 -8.96 12.28 4.39
C MET A 37 -8.16 13.57 4.20
N GLU A 38 -8.52 14.34 3.17
CA GLU A 38 -7.94 15.66 2.95
C GLU A 38 -8.25 16.58 4.15
N ARG A 39 -7.24 17.35 4.55
CA ARG A 39 -7.31 18.32 5.66
C ARG A 39 -7.16 19.75 5.18
N ALA A 40 -6.57 19.96 4.00
CA ALA A 40 -6.40 21.27 3.39
C ALA A 40 -7.68 21.72 2.67
N ASN A 41 -8.01 23.01 2.77
CA ASN A 41 -9.07 23.60 1.97
C ASN A 41 -8.51 24.11 0.65
N PHE A 42 -8.60 23.29 -0.41
CA PHE A 42 -8.13 23.68 -1.74
C PHE A 42 -8.78 24.96 -2.28
N TYR A 43 -9.99 25.29 -1.83
CA TYR A 43 -10.76 26.46 -2.28
C TYR A 43 -10.52 27.71 -1.41
N GLU A 44 -9.60 27.63 -0.44
CA GLU A 44 -9.28 28.76 0.41
C GLU A 44 -8.71 29.93 -0.40
N LYS A 45 -9.30 31.12 -0.22
CA LYS A 45 -8.86 32.34 -0.89
C LYS A 45 -7.75 32.97 -0.07
N VAL A 46 -6.58 33.18 -0.68
CA VAL A 46 -5.47 33.89 -0.06
C VAL A 46 -5.34 35.31 -0.62
N GLN A 47 -4.95 36.25 0.24
CA GLN A 47 -4.85 37.68 -0.12
C GLN A 47 -3.43 38.09 -0.55
N THR A 48 -2.46 37.18 -0.46
CA THR A 48 -1.03 37.44 -0.74
C THR A 48 -0.59 36.84 -2.06
N LEU A 49 0.32 37.51 -2.75
CA LEU A 49 0.99 37.02 -3.96
C LEU A 49 2.53 36.98 -3.75
N PRO A 50 3.18 35.83 -4.02
CA PRO A 50 2.57 34.56 -4.41
C PRO A 50 1.74 33.94 -3.27
N PRO A 51 0.76 33.07 -3.57
CA PRO A 51 0.07 32.31 -2.55
C PRO A 51 1.09 31.48 -1.74
N PRO A 52 0.89 31.29 -0.43
CA PRO A 52 1.68 30.35 0.34
C PRO A 52 1.61 28.96 -0.29
N LYS A 53 2.72 28.21 -0.23
CA LYS A 53 2.75 26.85 -0.76
C LYS A 53 1.75 25.98 0.03
N PRO A 54 0.75 25.36 -0.61
CA PRO A 54 -0.15 24.44 0.07
C PRO A 54 0.57 23.15 0.45
N GLU A 55 0.15 22.56 1.58
CA GLU A 55 0.57 21.22 1.99
C GLU A 55 -0.49 20.20 1.57
N TYR A 56 -0.04 19.07 1.03
CA TYR A 56 -0.92 18.00 0.54
C TYR A 56 -0.55 16.64 1.17
N PRO A 57 -0.73 16.48 2.51
CA PRO A 57 -0.39 15.24 3.19
C PRO A 57 -1.16 14.03 2.63
N ILE A 58 -2.34 14.24 2.04
CA ILE A 58 -3.09 13.18 1.37
C ILE A 58 -2.33 12.60 0.16
N ILE A 59 -1.61 13.43 -0.59
CA ILE A 59 -0.84 12.96 -1.75
C ILE A 59 0.37 12.16 -1.26
N ASP A 60 1.04 12.64 -0.21
CA ASP A 60 2.21 11.98 0.35
C ASP A 60 1.85 10.60 0.96
N ILE A 61 0.75 10.54 1.73
CA ILE A 61 0.35 9.31 2.42
C ILE A 61 -0.43 8.38 1.48
N SER A 62 -1.51 8.87 0.86
CA SER A 62 -2.47 8.04 0.12
C SER A 62 -2.04 7.74 -1.33
N PHE A 63 -1.01 8.41 -1.88
CA PHE A 63 -0.52 8.12 -3.23
C PHE A 63 0.97 7.80 -3.27
N LYS A 64 1.87 8.67 -2.78
CA LYS A 64 3.31 8.34 -2.75
C LYS A 64 3.58 7.12 -1.88
N GLY A 65 2.85 6.99 -0.76
CA GLY A 65 2.87 5.78 0.05
C GLY A 65 2.51 4.50 -0.72
N PHE A 66 1.53 4.55 -1.63
CA PHE A 66 1.17 3.42 -2.49
C PHE A 66 2.24 3.11 -3.53
N VAL A 67 2.82 4.13 -4.17
CA VAL A 67 3.93 3.97 -5.11
C VAL A 67 5.12 3.31 -4.40
N HIS A 68 5.45 3.78 -3.20
CA HIS A 68 6.51 3.21 -2.39
C HIS A 68 6.20 1.77 -1.95
N THR A 69 4.96 1.49 -1.55
CA THR A 69 4.50 0.14 -1.21
C THR A 69 4.63 -0.81 -2.40
N ALA A 70 4.24 -0.39 -3.61
CA ALA A 70 4.40 -1.18 -4.82
C ALA A 70 5.88 -1.45 -5.15
N TRP A 71 6.72 -0.42 -4.96
CA TRP A 71 8.16 -0.55 -5.14
C TRP A 71 8.78 -1.55 -4.16
N LEU A 72 8.39 -1.53 -2.88
CA LEU A 72 8.87 -2.53 -1.91
C LEU A 72 8.32 -3.92 -2.22
N ALA A 73 7.01 -4.03 -2.49
CA ALA A 73 6.34 -5.30 -2.72
C ALA A 73 6.99 -6.08 -3.86
N GLN A 74 7.30 -5.45 -4.99
CA GLN A 74 7.97 -6.15 -6.10
C GLN A 74 9.34 -6.72 -5.69
N HIS A 75 10.11 -6.01 -4.85
CA HIS A 75 11.45 -6.45 -4.44
C HIS A 75 11.36 -7.60 -3.45
N TYR A 76 10.43 -7.54 -2.51
CA TYR A 76 10.20 -8.64 -1.57
C TYR A 76 9.65 -9.88 -2.29
N PHE A 77 8.70 -9.73 -3.22
CA PHE A 77 8.18 -10.86 -4.00
C PHE A 77 9.27 -11.53 -4.85
N ARG A 78 10.18 -10.76 -5.45
CA ARG A 78 11.33 -11.30 -6.19
C ARG A 78 12.35 -12.00 -5.27
N ALA A 79 12.51 -11.52 -4.04
CA ALA A 79 13.44 -12.09 -3.07
C ALA A 79 12.93 -13.38 -2.41
N THR A 80 11.61 -13.59 -2.38
CA THR A 80 10.98 -14.78 -1.78
C THR A 80 10.08 -15.53 -2.78
N PRO A 81 10.64 -16.11 -3.86
CA PRO A 81 9.86 -16.89 -4.81
C PRO A 81 9.34 -18.17 -4.14
N GLU A 82 8.07 -18.50 -4.36
CA GLU A 82 7.44 -19.76 -3.92
C GLU A 82 6.72 -20.38 -5.12
N GLU A 83 7.04 -21.63 -5.43
CA GLU A 83 6.46 -22.33 -6.57
C GLU A 83 4.94 -22.48 -6.45
N GLY A 84 4.25 -22.34 -7.58
CA GLY A 84 2.82 -22.67 -7.70
C GLY A 84 1.85 -21.62 -7.18
N LYS A 85 2.30 -20.44 -6.75
CA LYS A 85 1.37 -19.39 -6.31
C LYS A 85 1.89 -17.97 -6.57
N GLU A 86 1.17 -17.25 -7.42
CA GLU A 86 1.45 -15.85 -7.80
C GLU A 86 1.21 -14.87 -6.63
N PRO A 87 2.19 -14.02 -6.29
CA PRO A 87 1.99 -12.94 -5.32
C PRO A 87 0.93 -11.93 -5.78
N LEU A 88 0.24 -11.30 -4.83
CA LEU A 88 -0.79 -10.29 -5.09
C LEU A 88 -0.49 -8.97 -4.38
N LEU A 89 -0.50 -7.89 -5.15
CA LEU A 89 -0.54 -6.51 -4.66
C LEU A 89 -1.96 -5.94 -4.86
N LEU A 90 -2.65 -5.64 -3.77
CA LEU A 90 -3.98 -5.04 -3.78
C LEU A 90 -3.90 -3.59 -3.29
N PHE A 91 -4.46 -2.66 -4.05
CA PHE A 91 -4.64 -1.26 -3.64
C PHE A 91 -6.05 -1.01 -3.14
N HIS A 92 -6.18 -0.25 -2.06
CA HIS A 92 -7.44 0.34 -1.65
C HIS A 92 -7.57 1.73 -2.28
N SER A 93 -8.63 1.96 -3.02
CA SER A 93 -9.03 3.27 -3.54
C SER A 93 -10.45 3.59 -3.08
N SER A 94 -10.88 4.83 -3.31
CA SER A 94 -12.25 5.26 -3.06
C SER A 94 -13.02 5.44 -4.36
N PHE A 95 -14.34 5.26 -4.31
CA PHE A 95 -15.26 5.62 -5.40
C PHE A 95 -15.26 7.12 -5.74
N THR A 96 -14.71 7.99 -4.89
CA THR A 96 -14.55 9.42 -5.20
C THR A 96 -13.15 9.77 -5.70
N ALA A 97 -12.19 8.84 -5.58
CA ALA A 97 -10.78 9.04 -5.87
C ALA A 97 -10.27 8.12 -7.00
N PHE A 98 -11.15 7.76 -7.94
CA PHE A 98 -10.88 6.79 -9.00
C PHE A 98 -9.63 7.07 -9.82
N ALA A 99 -9.18 8.32 -9.97
CA ALA A 99 -8.19 8.64 -11.00
C ALA A 99 -6.77 8.17 -10.67
N ALA A 100 -6.17 8.59 -9.55
CA ALA A 100 -4.72 8.41 -9.36
C ALA A 100 -4.34 6.94 -9.13
N THR A 101 -4.95 6.29 -8.14
CA THR A 101 -4.59 4.92 -7.74
C THR A 101 -4.98 3.89 -8.81
N VAL A 102 -6.15 4.02 -9.44
CA VAL A 102 -6.58 3.06 -10.49
C VAL A 102 -5.71 3.20 -11.72
N ASN A 103 -5.41 4.42 -12.18
CA ASN A 103 -4.52 4.61 -13.33
C ASN A 103 -3.09 4.17 -13.03
N TYR A 104 -2.59 4.40 -11.81
CA TYR A 104 -1.29 3.88 -11.40
C TYR A 104 -1.26 2.34 -11.42
N MET A 105 -2.26 1.67 -10.85
CA MET A 105 -2.36 0.21 -10.90
C MET A 105 -2.39 -0.29 -12.35
N ARG A 106 -3.20 0.32 -13.23
CA ARG A 106 -3.24 -0.02 -14.65
C ARG A 106 -1.89 0.13 -15.34
N TYR A 107 -1.15 1.18 -15.01
CA TYR A 107 0.19 1.44 -15.55
C TYR A 107 1.20 0.35 -15.16
N ILE A 108 1.18 -0.10 -13.90
CA ILE A 108 2.12 -1.12 -13.42
C ILE A 108 1.67 -2.56 -13.70
N ALA A 109 0.39 -2.80 -14.00
CA ALA A 109 -0.16 -4.15 -14.10
C ALA A 109 0.58 -5.03 -15.12
N PHE A 110 0.75 -4.53 -16.35
CA PHE A 110 1.46 -5.28 -17.40
C PHE A 110 2.91 -5.61 -17.03
N PRO A 111 3.77 -4.65 -16.64
CA PRO A 111 5.16 -4.99 -16.32
C PRO A 111 5.29 -5.86 -15.06
N PHE A 112 4.38 -5.71 -14.10
CA PHE A 112 4.40 -6.52 -12.87
C PHE A 112 4.02 -7.98 -13.14
N ASP A 113 3.01 -8.20 -13.98
CA ASP A 113 2.60 -9.53 -14.42
C ASP A 113 3.65 -10.16 -15.36
N HIS A 114 3.96 -9.47 -16.46
CA HIS A 114 4.78 -10.01 -17.54
C HIS A 114 6.25 -10.24 -17.16
N PHE A 115 6.84 -9.35 -16.35
CA PHE A 115 8.25 -9.46 -15.94
C PHE A 115 8.45 -9.91 -14.49
N GLY A 116 7.41 -9.81 -13.65
CA GLY A 116 7.50 -10.07 -12.22
C GLY A 116 6.68 -11.27 -11.74
N GLY A 117 5.79 -11.83 -12.57
CA GLY A 117 4.93 -12.94 -12.20
C GLY A 117 4.01 -12.62 -11.01
N LEU A 118 3.62 -11.35 -10.86
CA LEU A 118 2.83 -10.88 -9.72
C LEU A 118 1.56 -10.17 -10.20
N ARG A 119 0.44 -10.44 -9.54
CA ARG A 119 -0.85 -9.85 -9.87
C ARG A 119 -1.03 -8.52 -9.15
N THR A 120 -1.60 -7.54 -9.84
CA THR A 120 -2.02 -6.27 -9.24
C THR A 120 -3.52 -6.09 -9.37
N ARG A 121 -4.19 -5.67 -8.29
CA ARG A 121 -5.62 -5.37 -8.27
C ARG A 121 -5.89 -4.08 -7.50
N THR A 122 -7.02 -3.45 -7.75
CA THR A 122 -7.50 -2.32 -6.96
C THR A 122 -8.95 -2.56 -6.57
N ILE A 123 -9.29 -2.28 -5.32
CA ILE A 123 -10.68 -2.23 -4.84
C ILE A 123 -11.08 -0.77 -4.62
N CYS A 124 -12.25 -0.38 -5.10
CA CYS A 124 -12.78 0.97 -4.93
C CYS A 124 -13.96 0.91 -3.97
N LEU A 125 -13.72 1.21 -2.70
CA LEU A 125 -14.73 1.08 -1.66
C LEU A 125 -15.57 2.35 -1.52
N GLY A 126 -16.85 2.14 -1.19
CA GLY A 126 -17.80 3.16 -0.77
C GLY A 126 -17.53 3.67 0.65
N GLY A 127 -18.49 4.39 1.21
CA GLY A 127 -18.41 4.82 2.60
C GLY A 127 -18.43 3.63 3.57
N ILE A 128 -17.32 3.35 4.25
CA ILE A 128 -17.24 2.35 5.32
C ILE A 128 -17.02 3.06 6.64
N LYS A 129 -17.77 2.67 7.68
CA LYS A 129 -17.59 3.23 9.03
C LYS A 129 -16.27 2.74 9.64
N THR A 130 -15.29 3.63 9.64
CA THR A 130 -13.97 3.44 10.27
C THR A 130 -13.61 4.66 11.13
N ASN A 131 -12.48 4.59 11.84
CA ASN A 131 -11.92 5.70 12.59
C ASN A 131 -11.36 6.84 11.72
N VAL A 132 -11.25 6.65 10.40
CA VAL A 132 -10.80 7.68 9.46
C VAL A 132 -11.92 8.70 9.18
N MET A 133 -13.17 8.32 9.38
CA MET A 133 -14.32 9.15 9.06
C MET A 133 -14.54 10.23 10.13
N THR A 134 -14.30 11.49 9.76
CA THR A 134 -14.59 12.64 10.63
C THR A 134 -16.09 13.00 10.59
N PRO A 135 -16.63 13.75 11.58
CA PRO A 135 -18.01 14.25 11.53
C PRO A 135 -18.30 15.04 10.24
N TRP A 136 -17.32 15.80 9.74
CA TRP A 136 -17.43 16.47 8.45
C TRP A 136 -17.52 15.51 7.26
N GLY A 137 -16.73 14.43 7.30
CA GLY A 137 -16.81 13.34 6.32
C GLY A 137 -18.18 12.65 6.28
N THR A 138 -18.92 12.64 7.40
CA THR A 138 -20.28 12.08 7.45
C THR A 138 -21.36 12.93 6.76
N HIS A 139 -21.10 14.22 6.48
CA HIS A 139 -22.06 15.09 5.81
C HIS A 139 -22.24 14.77 4.31
N GLY A 140 -21.18 14.30 3.63
CA GLY A 140 -21.23 13.87 2.23
C GLY A 140 -21.88 12.49 2.01
N VAL A 141 -22.19 11.77 3.09
CA VAL A 141 -22.75 10.41 3.10
C VAL A 141 -24.22 10.41 3.56
N ARG A 142 -24.83 11.59 3.73
CA ARG A 142 -26.26 11.71 4.07
C ARG A 142 -27.11 11.06 2.97
N GLY A 143 -27.68 9.89 3.27
CA GLY A 143 -28.49 9.10 2.33
C GLY A 143 -27.71 8.06 1.53
N VAL A 144 -26.39 7.94 1.71
CA VAL A 144 -25.59 6.85 1.14
C VAL A 144 -25.50 5.74 2.17
N GLU A 145 -25.96 4.56 1.78
CA GLU A 145 -25.85 3.36 2.61
C GLU A 145 -24.37 3.08 2.91
N VAL A 146 -24.03 3.02 4.20
CA VAL A 146 -22.66 2.72 4.63
C VAL A 146 -22.43 1.24 4.44
N THR A 147 -21.46 0.87 3.60
CA THR A 147 -21.09 -0.52 3.36
C THR A 147 -20.61 -1.16 4.67
N PRO A 148 -21.23 -2.28 5.12
CA PRO A 148 -20.75 -3.03 6.27
C PRO A 148 -19.31 -3.51 6.09
N MET A 149 -18.51 -3.48 7.16
CA MET A 149 -17.11 -3.95 7.10
C MET A 149 -17.02 -5.41 6.62
N ALA A 150 -17.97 -6.26 7.01
CA ALA A 150 -18.03 -7.66 6.58
C ALA A 150 -18.09 -7.79 5.06
N GLU A 151 -18.91 -6.97 4.39
CA GLU A 151 -19.05 -6.96 2.93
C GLU A 151 -17.75 -6.49 2.25
N ALA A 152 -17.14 -5.41 2.75
CA ALA A 152 -15.86 -4.91 2.26
C ALA A 152 -14.75 -5.97 2.38
N THR A 153 -14.65 -6.64 3.54
CA THR A 153 -13.67 -7.72 3.74
C THR A 153 -13.98 -8.96 2.91
N GLY A 154 -15.25 -9.26 2.65
CA GLY A 154 -15.69 -10.32 1.75
C GLY A 154 -15.20 -10.08 0.32
N ALA A 155 -15.40 -8.87 -0.20
CA ALA A 155 -14.91 -8.47 -1.52
C ALA A 155 -13.37 -8.53 -1.60
N ILE A 156 -12.67 -8.05 -0.58
CA ILE A 156 -11.20 -8.17 -0.49
C ILE A 156 -10.78 -9.64 -0.53
N LYS A 157 -11.45 -10.51 0.22
CA LYS A 157 -11.17 -11.94 0.22
C LYS A 157 -11.39 -12.57 -1.15
N MET A 158 -12.46 -12.22 -1.86
CA MET A 158 -12.71 -12.68 -3.23
C MET A 158 -11.57 -12.27 -4.19
N LEU A 159 -11.08 -11.03 -4.06
CA LEU A 159 -9.95 -10.53 -4.84
C LEU A 159 -8.65 -11.26 -4.51
N ILE A 160 -8.44 -11.66 -3.26
CA ILE A 160 -7.28 -12.46 -2.83
C ILE A 160 -7.36 -13.88 -3.39
N ASP A 161 -8.51 -14.54 -3.22
CA ASP A 161 -8.73 -15.92 -3.66
C ASP A 161 -8.67 -16.07 -5.18
N GLY A 162 -8.86 -14.97 -5.93
CA GLY A 162 -8.83 -15.00 -7.40
C GLY A 162 -10.08 -15.61 -8.03
N LYS A 163 -11.18 -15.72 -7.27
CA LYS A 163 -12.45 -16.25 -7.76
C LYS A 163 -13.07 -15.30 -8.81
N PRO A 164 -13.88 -15.83 -9.75
CA PRO A 164 -14.71 -15.00 -10.62
C PRO A 164 -15.54 -14.04 -9.75
N VAL A 165 -15.59 -12.77 -10.15
CA VAL A 165 -16.46 -11.77 -9.53
C VAL A 165 -17.73 -11.76 -10.37
N GLU A 166 -18.85 -12.15 -9.77
CA GLU A 166 -20.18 -11.97 -10.35
C GLU A 166 -20.76 -10.67 -9.80
N ASP A 167 -21.31 -9.85 -10.70
CA ASP A 167 -22.02 -8.62 -10.34
C ASP A 167 -23.40 -9.02 -9.79
N SER A 168 -23.77 -8.49 -8.62
CA SER A 168 -25.07 -8.76 -7.97
C SER A 168 -26.19 -7.89 -8.52
#